data_AF-A0A7Z2VIJ8-F1
#
_entry.id   AF-A0A7Z2VIJ8-F1
#
_cell.length_a   1.000
_cell.length_b   1.000
_cell.length_c   1.000
_cell.angle_alpha   90.00
_cell.angle_beta   90.00
_cell.angle_gamma   90.00
#
_symmetry.space_group_name_H-M   'P 1'
#
loop_
_entity.id
_entity.type
_entity.pdbx_description
1 polymer ?
#
loop_
_entity_poly.entity_id
_entity_poly.type
_entity_poly.pdbx_seq_one_letter_code
_entity_poly.pdbx_strand_id
1 'polypeptide(L)'
;MNNETTNENANDNQTEKWNDLVKAVHHNGITALKMHFEEVEGQVLNQEIYGPVFVFQVKDDANNAYACGFFLRELVAKFQSGGDPAQWMASFYFELMKTEGGRPLPKPPASEDDAKALIDKVLVPLCMEAVREEFAPQQIHAGLDWNQEHGPVFEAGFPEIKDGNNVCAVPLHLLFTHWLLNRDPSDILVQGLYKIREEHGM
;
A
#
# COMPACT_ATOMS: atom_id res chain seq x y z
N MET A 1 14.80 -45.85 23.29
CA MET A 1 13.78 -44.85 23.68
C MET A 1 14.01 -43.65 22.78
N ASN A 2 13.06 -43.40 21.88
CA ASN A 2 13.13 -42.33 20.87
C ASN A 2 12.83 -40.97 21.52
N ASN A 3 13.69 -39.98 21.29
CA ASN A 3 13.43 -38.57 21.56
C ASN A 3 12.86 -37.94 20.28
N GLU A 4 11.55 -37.95 20.13
CA GLU A 4 10.84 -37.24 19.05
C GLU A 4 9.59 -36.55 19.63
N THR A 5 9.74 -35.47 20.42
CA THR A 5 8.55 -34.79 20.97
C THR A 5 8.70 -33.28 21.18
N THR A 6 9.59 -32.61 20.44
CA THR A 6 9.83 -31.16 20.62
C THR A 6 9.48 -30.28 19.42
N ASN A 7 9.09 -30.83 18.28
CA ASN A 7 8.81 -30.03 17.07
C ASN A 7 7.33 -29.64 16.86
N GLU A 8 6.37 -30.38 17.43
CA GLU A 8 4.94 -30.08 17.23
C GLU A 8 4.51 -28.83 18.04
N ASN A 9 4.91 -28.74 19.31
CA ASN A 9 4.50 -27.64 20.20
C ASN A 9 5.06 -26.25 19.81
N ALA A 10 6.21 -26.19 19.13
CA ALA A 10 6.80 -24.91 18.71
C ALA A 10 6.08 -24.31 17.49
N ASN A 11 5.60 -25.17 16.60
CA ASN A 11 4.94 -24.77 15.36
C ASN A 11 3.49 -24.34 15.60
N ASP A 12 2.80 -24.99 16.54
CA ASP A 12 1.44 -24.62 16.97
C ASP A 12 1.42 -23.24 17.64
N ASN A 13 2.38 -22.96 18.53
CA ASN A 13 2.47 -21.68 19.24
C ASN A 13 2.80 -20.50 18.30
N GLN A 14 3.57 -20.73 17.23
CA GLN A 14 3.82 -19.70 16.21
C GLN A 14 2.57 -19.42 15.36
N THR A 15 1.84 -20.47 14.99
CA THR A 15 0.60 -20.35 14.20
C THR A 15 -0.49 -19.63 14.99
N GLU A 16 -0.65 -19.94 16.27
CA GLU A 16 -1.59 -19.25 17.17
C GLU A 16 -1.26 -17.77 17.30
N LYS A 17 0.01 -17.42 17.58
CA LYS A 17 0.45 -16.02 17.66
C LYS A 17 0.24 -15.25 16.36
N TRP A 18 0.44 -15.90 15.22
CA TRP A 18 0.19 -15.29 13.91
C TRP A 18 -1.30 -15.00 13.71
N ASN A 19 -2.17 -15.95 14.03
CA ASN A 19 -3.62 -15.78 13.94
C ASN A 19 -4.12 -14.69 14.89
N ASP A 20 -3.56 -14.63 16.09
CA ASP A 20 -3.91 -13.59 17.07
C ASP A 20 -3.46 -12.20 16.61
N LEU A 21 -2.28 -12.09 16.00
CA LEU A 21 -1.83 -10.84 15.38
C LEU A 21 -2.79 -10.39 14.28
N VAL A 22 -3.17 -11.27 13.36
CA VAL A 22 -4.10 -10.94 12.26
C VAL A 22 -5.45 -10.49 12.82
N LYS A 23 -6.01 -11.21 13.81
CA LYS A 23 -7.27 -10.82 14.47
C LYS A 23 -7.16 -9.47 15.16
N ALA A 24 -6.07 -9.23 15.89
CA ALA A 24 -5.86 -7.96 16.59
C ALA A 24 -5.77 -6.79 15.62
N VAL A 25 -5.02 -6.94 14.52
CA VAL A 25 -4.89 -5.90 13.49
C VAL A 25 -6.22 -5.64 12.79
N HIS A 26 -6.99 -6.69 12.45
CA HIS A 26 -8.33 -6.54 11.87
C HIS A 26 -9.27 -5.78 12.80
N HIS A 27 -9.32 -6.18 14.07
CA HIS A 27 -10.14 -5.54 15.09
C HIS A 27 -9.76 -4.07 15.32
N ASN A 28 -8.46 -3.79 15.41
CA ASN A 28 -7.96 -2.43 15.58
C ASN A 28 -8.30 -1.56 14.36
N GLY A 29 -8.20 -2.09 13.15
CA GLY A 29 -8.58 -1.39 11.92
C GLY A 29 -10.06 -0.99 11.90
N ILE A 30 -10.96 -1.93 12.23
CA ILE A 30 -12.40 -1.61 12.35
C ILE A 30 -12.64 -0.55 13.42
N THR A 31 -12.03 -0.71 14.60
CA THR A 31 -12.23 0.20 15.72
C THR A 31 -11.73 1.61 15.40
N ALA A 32 -10.57 1.72 14.76
CA ALA A 32 -9.99 2.98 14.33
C ALA A 32 -10.89 3.70 13.31
N LEU A 33 -11.36 2.99 12.27
CA LEU A 33 -12.24 3.58 11.26
C LEU A 33 -13.61 3.98 11.83
N LYS A 34 -14.13 3.26 12.83
CA LYS A 34 -15.38 3.62 13.52
C LYS A 34 -15.32 4.93 14.30
N MET A 35 -14.13 5.52 14.47
CA MET A 35 -14.00 6.88 15.00
C MET A 35 -14.44 7.96 14.00
N HIS A 36 -14.49 7.61 12.70
CA HIS A 36 -14.80 8.54 11.60
C HIS A 36 -16.02 8.14 10.77
N PHE A 37 -16.38 6.85 10.75
CA PHE A 37 -17.47 6.31 9.94
C PHE A 37 -18.42 5.46 10.80
N GLU A 38 -19.74 5.63 10.61
CA GLU A 38 -20.74 4.86 11.37
C GLU A 38 -20.74 3.37 10.97
N GLU A 39 -20.72 3.10 9.67
CA GLU A 39 -20.73 1.76 9.11
C GLU A 39 -19.33 1.39 8.61
N VAL A 40 -18.73 0.39 9.27
CA VAL A 40 -17.43 -0.17 8.89
C VAL A 40 -17.52 -1.69 8.87
N GLU A 41 -17.24 -2.27 7.70
CA GLU A 41 -17.06 -3.70 7.50
C GLU A 41 -15.60 -3.99 7.18
N GLY A 42 -15.13 -5.19 7.51
CA GLY A 42 -13.74 -5.57 7.26
C GLY A 42 -13.60 -7.04 6.95
N GLN A 43 -12.73 -7.37 6.01
CA GLN A 43 -12.33 -8.73 5.68
C GLN A 43 -10.81 -8.82 5.55
N VAL A 44 -10.29 -10.04 5.67
CA VAL A 44 -8.86 -10.33 5.47
C VAL A 44 -8.73 -11.24 4.27
N LEU A 45 -7.94 -10.82 3.30
CA LEU A 45 -7.56 -11.59 2.13
C LEU A 45 -6.10 -12.01 2.29
N ASN A 46 -5.74 -13.22 1.85
CA ASN A 46 -4.33 -13.64 1.86
C ASN A 46 -3.78 -13.58 0.43
N GLN A 47 -2.78 -12.74 0.19
CA GLN A 47 -2.07 -12.66 -1.08
C GLN A 47 -0.78 -13.47 -1.02
N GLU A 48 -0.41 -14.11 -2.13
CA GLU A 48 0.77 -14.98 -2.20
C GLU A 48 2.08 -14.26 -1.84
N ILE A 49 2.26 -13.03 -2.37
CA ILE A 49 3.50 -12.26 -2.18
C ILE A 49 3.49 -11.46 -0.87
N TYR A 50 2.33 -10.96 -0.44
CA TYR A 50 2.25 -9.99 0.67
C TYR A 50 1.62 -10.54 1.95
N GLY A 51 1.12 -11.77 1.92
CA GLY A 51 0.41 -12.37 3.04
C GLY A 51 -0.93 -11.67 3.32
N PRO A 52 -1.32 -11.50 4.60
CA PRO A 52 -2.60 -10.88 4.96
C PRO A 52 -2.71 -9.42 4.53
N VAL A 53 -3.76 -9.14 3.76
CA VAL A 53 -4.23 -7.82 3.35
C VAL A 53 -5.61 -7.59 3.95
N PHE A 54 -5.76 -6.47 4.64
CA PHE A 54 -6.98 -6.08 5.32
C PHE A 54 -7.76 -5.14 4.41
N VAL A 55 -8.97 -5.54 4.03
CA VAL A 55 -9.87 -4.71 3.22
C VAL A 55 -10.98 -4.24 4.12
N PHE A 56 -11.10 -2.93 4.28
CA PHE A 56 -12.24 -2.33 4.98
C PHE A 56 -13.13 -1.58 4.02
N GLN A 57 -14.43 -1.66 4.26
CA GLN A 57 -15.45 -0.92 3.55
C GLN A 57 -16.13 0.04 4.53
N VAL A 58 -16.27 1.28 4.12
CA VAL A 58 -17.03 2.31 4.85
C VAL A 58 -18.12 2.87 3.96
N LYS A 59 -19.09 3.56 4.55
CA LYS A 59 -20.12 4.29 3.79
C LYS A 59 -20.07 5.79 4.05
N ASP A 60 -20.41 6.57 3.02
CA ASP A 60 -20.71 8.00 3.17
C ASP A 60 -22.15 8.22 3.66
N ASP A 61 -22.52 9.47 3.92
CA ASP A 61 -23.86 9.88 4.37
C ASP A 61 -24.96 9.55 3.34
N ALA A 62 -24.58 9.42 2.06
CA ALA A 62 -25.47 9.00 0.98
C ALA A 62 -25.56 7.46 0.85
N ASN A 63 -24.97 6.71 1.79
CA ASN A 63 -24.94 5.26 1.84
C ASN A 63 -24.21 4.61 0.64
N ASN A 64 -23.31 5.35 -0.02
CA ASN A 64 -22.39 4.79 -1.02
C ASN A 64 -21.22 4.11 -0.32
N ALA A 65 -20.82 2.93 -0.81
CA ALA A 65 -19.74 2.14 -0.22
C ALA A 65 -18.37 2.42 -0.86
N TYR A 66 -17.34 2.57 -0.04
CA TYR A 66 -15.95 2.75 -0.44
C TYR A 66 -15.09 1.68 0.21
N ALA A 67 -14.32 0.95 -0.59
CA ALA A 67 -13.45 -0.12 -0.13
C ALA A 67 -11.97 0.26 -0.32
N CYS A 68 -11.14 0.01 0.69
CA CYS A 68 -9.71 0.27 0.64
C CYS A 68 -8.94 -0.85 1.35
N GLY A 69 -7.75 -1.19 0.84
CA GLY A 69 -6.90 -2.26 1.35
C GLY A 69 -5.62 -1.77 2.04
N PHE A 70 -5.16 -2.54 3.01
CA PHE A 70 -4.00 -2.22 3.85
C PHE A 70 -3.15 -3.47 4.09
N PHE A 71 -1.83 -3.33 4.02
CA PHE A 71 -0.91 -4.43 4.30
C PHE A 71 -0.74 -4.63 5.80
N LEU A 72 -0.57 -5.87 6.25
CA LEU A 72 -0.32 -6.20 7.66
C LEU A 72 0.82 -5.37 8.26
N ARG A 73 1.98 -5.35 7.58
CA ARG A 73 3.17 -4.65 8.08
C ARG A 73 2.94 -3.15 8.25
N GLU A 74 2.19 -2.54 7.33
CA GLU A 74 1.84 -1.13 7.37
C GLU A 74 0.96 -0.82 8.59
N LEU A 75 -0.11 -1.60 8.77
CA LEU A 75 -1.01 -1.42 9.92
C LEU A 75 -0.29 -1.62 11.25
N VAL A 76 0.52 -2.68 11.37
CA VAL A 76 1.30 -2.93 12.59
C VAL A 76 2.21 -1.75 12.89
N ALA A 77 2.96 -1.27 11.90
CA ALA A 77 3.83 -0.11 12.08
C ALA A 77 3.05 1.14 12.52
N LYS A 78 1.89 1.40 11.90
CA LYS A 78 1.05 2.56 12.24
C LYS A 78 0.49 2.45 13.66
N PHE A 79 -0.07 1.31 14.04
CA PHE A 79 -0.58 1.08 15.41
C PHE A 79 0.50 1.14 16.49
N GLN A 80 1.77 0.92 16.13
CA GLN A 80 2.90 0.99 17.06
C GLN A 80 3.64 2.35 17.06
N SER A 81 3.39 3.22 16.08
CA SER A 81 4.17 4.45 15.85
C SER A 81 3.91 5.60 16.82
N GLY A 82 2.93 5.47 17.73
CA GLY A 82 2.54 6.55 18.65
C GLY A 82 1.83 7.75 18.01
N GLY A 83 1.56 7.70 16.70
CA GLY A 83 0.74 8.68 15.98
C GLY A 83 -0.76 8.42 16.14
N ASP A 84 -1.56 8.89 15.18
CA ASP A 84 -3.00 8.63 15.10
C ASP A 84 -3.33 7.68 13.93
N PRO A 85 -3.41 6.36 14.19
CA PRO A 85 -3.80 5.37 13.17
C PRO A 85 -5.21 5.58 12.63
N ALA A 86 -6.14 6.11 13.44
CA ALA A 86 -7.52 6.32 13.02
C ALA A 86 -7.60 7.42 11.97
N GLN A 87 -6.99 8.57 12.25
CA GLN A 87 -6.88 9.65 11.28
C GLN A 87 -6.14 9.20 10.01
N TRP A 88 -5.03 8.49 10.16
CA TRP A 88 -4.25 7.99 9.02
C TRP A 88 -5.07 7.03 8.14
N MET A 89 -5.74 6.03 8.74
CA MET A 89 -6.60 5.12 7.97
C MET A 89 -7.79 5.84 7.33
N ALA A 90 -8.42 6.79 8.03
CA ALA A 90 -9.56 7.53 7.52
C ALA A 90 -9.20 8.43 6.33
N SER A 91 -7.95 8.93 6.27
CA SER A 91 -7.48 9.79 5.19
C SER A 91 -7.65 9.15 3.80
N PHE A 92 -7.40 7.84 3.67
CA PHE A 92 -7.61 7.13 2.40
C PHE A 92 -9.07 7.18 1.94
N TYR A 93 -10.02 7.09 2.85
CA TYR A 93 -11.44 7.14 2.52
C TYR A 93 -11.89 8.55 2.16
N PHE A 94 -11.41 9.57 2.88
CA PHE A 94 -11.69 10.96 2.50
C PHE A 94 -11.16 11.29 1.10
N GLU A 95 -9.98 10.77 0.75
CA GLU A 95 -9.46 10.89 -0.62
C GLU A 95 -10.33 10.15 -1.65
N LEU A 96 -10.77 8.92 -1.35
CA LEU A 96 -11.67 8.16 -2.23
C LEU A 96 -13.03 8.86 -2.42
N MET A 97 -13.55 9.49 -1.37
CA MET A 97 -14.84 10.21 -1.34
C MET A 97 -14.83 11.55 -2.08
N LYS A 98 -13.66 12.04 -2.53
CA LYS A 98 -13.60 13.18 -3.47
C LYS A 98 -14.32 12.85 -4.79
N THR A 99 -14.45 11.57 -5.11
CA THR A 99 -15.29 11.07 -6.20
C THR A 99 -16.55 10.43 -5.63
N GLU A 100 -17.70 11.08 -5.84
CA GLU A 100 -19.00 10.59 -5.38
C GLU A 100 -19.43 9.29 -6.08
N GLY A 101 -20.34 8.54 -5.44
CA GLY A 101 -20.98 7.34 -6.02
C GLY A 101 -20.40 6.01 -5.58
N GLY A 102 -19.47 6.01 -4.61
CA GLY A 102 -18.85 4.80 -4.08
C GLY A 102 -17.69 4.29 -4.93
N ARG A 103 -16.85 3.46 -4.31
CA ARG A 103 -15.64 2.93 -4.94
C ARG A 103 -15.33 1.51 -4.44
N PRO A 104 -15.84 0.46 -5.10
CA PRO A 104 -15.43 -0.91 -4.79
C PRO A 104 -13.95 -1.13 -5.16
N LEU A 105 -13.36 -2.22 -4.68
CA LEU A 105 -12.01 -2.59 -5.13
C LEU A 105 -11.98 -2.82 -6.65
N PRO A 106 -10.93 -2.37 -7.36
CA PRO A 106 -10.77 -2.65 -8.78
C PRO A 106 -10.72 -4.15 -9.04
N LYS A 107 -11.30 -4.56 -10.17
CA LYS A 107 -11.19 -5.95 -10.62
C LYS A 107 -9.76 -6.22 -11.09
N PRO A 108 -9.15 -7.34 -10.69
CA PRO A 108 -7.90 -7.79 -11.29
C PRO A 108 -8.05 -7.93 -12.81
N PRO A 109 -6.98 -7.69 -13.59
CA PRO A 109 -6.99 -7.91 -15.03
C PRO A 109 -7.29 -9.39 -15.34
N ALA A 110 -8.01 -9.64 -16.44
CA ALA A 110 -8.38 -11.00 -16.83
C ALA A 110 -7.28 -11.73 -17.61
N SER A 111 -6.28 -10.98 -18.10
CA SER A 111 -5.20 -11.48 -18.96
C SER A 111 -3.91 -10.68 -18.77
N GLU A 112 -2.80 -11.21 -19.31
CA GLU A 112 -1.51 -10.50 -19.36
C GLU A 112 -1.59 -9.21 -20.19
N ASP A 113 -2.31 -9.23 -21.31
CA ASP A 113 -2.53 -8.05 -22.15
C ASP A 113 -3.30 -6.95 -21.40
N ASP A 114 -4.32 -7.32 -20.62
CA ASP A 114 -5.05 -6.37 -19.76
C ASP A 114 -4.14 -5.80 -18.67
N ALA A 115 -3.31 -6.64 -18.06
CA ALA A 115 -2.35 -6.21 -17.04
C ALA A 115 -1.33 -5.22 -17.62
N LYS A 116 -0.79 -5.53 -18.80
CA LYS A 116 0.12 -4.64 -19.53
C LYS A 116 -0.56 -3.34 -19.90
N ALA A 117 -1.80 -3.37 -20.40
CA ALA A 117 -2.55 -2.17 -20.72
C ALA A 117 -2.79 -1.29 -19.49
N LEU A 118 -3.09 -1.89 -18.33
CA LEU A 118 -3.23 -1.17 -17.07
C LEU A 118 -1.91 -0.50 -16.64
N ILE A 119 -0.79 -1.21 -16.77
CA ILE A 119 0.54 -0.64 -16.46
C ILE A 119 0.84 0.54 -17.40
N ASP A 120 0.80 0.31 -18.71
CA ASP A 120 1.26 1.27 -19.71
C ASP A 120 0.36 2.50 -19.81
N LYS A 121 -0.96 2.35 -19.62
CA LYS A 121 -1.94 3.42 -19.86
C LYS A 121 -2.46 4.08 -18.59
N VAL A 122 -2.25 3.47 -17.43
CA VAL A 122 -2.77 4.01 -16.15
C VAL A 122 -1.64 4.20 -15.16
N LEU A 123 -0.96 3.12 -14.74
CA LEU A 123 -0.01 3.21 -13.64
C LEU A 123 1.20 4.08 -13.97
N VAL A 124 1.82 3.87 -15.14
CA VAL A 124 3.00 4.63 -15.56
C VAL A 124 2.66 6.12 -15.73
N PRO A 125 1.63 6.52 -16.49
CA PRO A 125 1.24 7.93 -16.59
C PRO A 125 0.93 8.56 -15.23
N LEU A 126 0.12 7.90 -14.39
CA LEU A 126 -0.25 8.38 -13.06
C LEU A 126 0.97 8.66 -12.20
N CYS A 127 1.91 7.70 -12.13
CA CYS A 127 3.11 7.86 -11.32
C CYS A 127 4.03 8.96 -11.86
N MET A 128 4.17 9.07 -13.19
CA MET A 128 4.98 10.12 -13.83
C MET A 128 4.41 11.52 -13.59
N GLU A 129 3.08 11.67 -13.69
CA GLU A 129 2.40 12.95 -13.47
C GLU A 129 2.52 13.38 -12.01
N ALA A 130 2.19 12.50 -11.06
CA ALA A 130 2.24 12.80 -9.63
C ALA A 130 3.63 13.30 -9.18
N VAL A 131 4.72 12.61 -9.54
CA VAL A 131 6.07 13.06 -9.15
C VAL A 131 6.50 14.34 -9.86
N ARG A 132 6.03 14.59 -11.09
CA ARG A 132 6.36 15.83 -11.80
C ARG A 132 5.62 17.03 -11.23
N GLU A 133 4.36 16.84 -10.86
CA GLU A 133 3.54 17.89 -10.27
C GLU A 133 4.03 18.25 -8.86
N GLU A 134 4.29 17.24 -8.02
CA GLU A 134 4.70 17.43 -6.63
C GLU A 134 6.02 18.20 -6.50
N PHE A 135 6.99 17.92 -7.37
CA PHE A 135 8.33 18.50 -7.29
C PHE A 135 8.57 19.63 -8.30
N ALA A 136 7.54 20.09 -9.02
CA ALA A 136 7.69 21.22 -9.93
C ALA A 136 8.20 22.48 -9.18
N PRO A 137 9.13 23.27 -9.77
CA PRO A 137 9.65 23.19 -11.13
C PRO A 137 10.91 22.32 -11.29
N GLN A 138 11.30 21.52 -10.28
CA GLN A 138 12.49 20.68 -10.35
C GLN A 138 12.32 19.61 -11.43
N GLN A 139 13.43 19.28 -12.12
CA GLN A 139 13.42 18.20 -13.09
C GLN A 139 13.47 16.86 -12.37
N ILE A 140 12.50 15.99 -12.65
CA ILE A 140 12.43 14.63 -12.10
C ILE A 140 12.65 13.62 -13.21
N HIS A 141 13.56 12.67 -12.99
CA HIS A 141 13.60 11.44 -13.77
C HIS A 141 12.46 10.53 -13.29
N ALA A 142 11.67 9.97 -14.20
CA ALA A 142 10.61 9.01 -13.87
C ALA A 142 10.36 8.06 -15.05
N GLY A 143 10.37 6.75 -14.82
CA GLY A 143 10.15 5.77 -15.87
C GLY A 143 10.27 4.31 -15.42
N LEU A 144 10.01 3.41 -16.36
CA LEU A 144 10.22 1.97 -16.17
C LEU A 144 11.71 1.63 -16.28
N ASP A 145 12.18 0.77 -15.38
CA ASP A 145 13.52 0.20 -15.45
C ASP A 145 13.54 -1.26 -14.97
N TRP A 146 14.69 -1.92 -15.09
CA TRP A 146 14.91 -3.29 -14.67
C TRP A 146 15.92 -3.37 -13.51
N ASN A 147 15.45 -3.80 -12.34
CA ASN A 147 16.31 -4.09 -11.19
C ASN A 147 16.71 -5.57 -11.18
N GLN A 148 17.98 -5.87 -10.89
CA GLN A 148 18.49 -7.25 -10.91
C GLN A 148 17.86 -8.18 -9.85
N GLU A 149 17.50 -7.64 -8.69
CA GLU A 149 16.96 -8.41 -7.57
C GLU A 149 15.43 -8.42 -7.57
N HIS A 150 14.81 -7.29 -7.93
CA HIS A 150 13.37 -7.08 -7.82
C HIS A 150 12.62 -7.13 -9.17
N GLY A 151 13.35 -7.29 -10.28
CA GLY A 151 12.76 -7.35 -11.62
C GLY A 151 12.25 -5.98 -12.11
N PRO A 152 11.12 -5.91 -12.82
CA PRO A 152 10.55 -4.66 -13.31
C PRO A 152 10.21 -3.67 -12.19
N VAL A 153 10.73 -2.45 -12.29
CA VAL A 153 10.49 -1.36 -11.34
C VAL A 153 10.00 -0.11 -12.08
N PHE A 154 9.31 0.76 -11.33
CA PHE A 154 9.20 2.16 -11.69
C PHE A 154 10.23 2.93 -10.87
N GLU A 155 11.12 3.63 -11.53
CA GLU A 155 12.14 4.46 -10.91
C GLU A 155 11.74 5.94 -11.01
N ALA A 156 11.97 6.69 -9.94
CA ALA A 156 11.93 8.15 -9.95
C ALA A 156 13.10 8.73 -9.16
N GLY A 157 13.61 9.90 -9.56
CA GLY A 157 14.76 10.50 -8.88
C GLY A 157 15.08 11.93 -9.29
N PHE A 158 16.02 12.54 -8.58
CA PHE A 158 16.49 13.91 -8.78
C PHE A 158 17.82 13.92 -9.56
N PRO A 159 17.81 14.24 -10.88
CA PRO A 159 19.03 14.25 -11.67
C PRO A 159 20.06 15.30 -11.22
N GLU A 160 19.64 16.31 -10.45
CA GLU A 160 20.52 17.35 -9.91
C GLU A 160 21.40 16.85 -8.75
N ILE A 161 20.95 15.84 -8.00
CA ILE A 161 21.74 15.19 -6.95
C ILE A 161 22.78 14.29 -7.63
N LYS A 162 24.06 14.63 -7.49
CA LYS A 162 25.20 13.92 -8.12
C LYS A 162 25.93 12.97 -7.19
N ASP A 163 25.92 13.27 -5.90
CA ASP A 163 26.60 12.50 -4.87
C ASP A 163 25.55 11.80 -4.00
N GLY A 164 25.68 10.49 -3.81
CA GLY A 164 24.73 9.70 -3.03
C GLY A 164 23.61 9.07 -3.85
N ASN A 165 22.65 8.45 -3.15
CA ASN A 165 21.48 7.84 -3.80
C ASN A 165 20.48 8.93 -4.20
N ASN A 166 20.21 9.07 -5.49
CA ASN A 166 19.31 10.09 -6.01
C ASN A 166 18.00 9.53 -6.58
N VAL A 167 17.81 8.21 -6.55
CA VAL A 167 16.66 7.53 -7.11
C VAL A 167 15.96 6.66 -6.07
N CYS A 168 14.64 6.52 -6.20
CA CYS A 168 13.85 5.50 -5.57
C CYS A 168 13.24 4.60 -6.66
N ALA A 169 13.41 3.29 -6.52
CA ALA A 169 12.82 2.31 -7.42
C ALA A 169 11.78 1.48 -6.66
N VAL A 170 10.56 1.40 -7.18
CA VAL A 170 9.46 0.64 -6.60
C VAL A 170 9.07 -0.50 -7.54
N PRO A 171 9.01 -1.75 -7.06
CA PRO A 171 8.60 -2.88 -7.90
C PRO A 171 7.21 -2.67 -8.52
N LEU A 172 7.07 -2.95 -9.82
CA LEU A 172 5.80 -2.74 -10.52
C LEU A 172 4.66 -3.54 -9.90
N HIS A 173 4.93 -4.76 -9.45
CA HIS A 173 3.91 -5.59 -8.81
C HIS A 173 3.39 -4.98 -7.50
N LEU A 174 4.16 -4.12 -6.82
CA LEU A 174 3.71 -3.39 -5.63
C LEU A 174 2.81 -2.22 -5.99
N LEU A 175 3.19 -1.40 -6.95
CA LEU A 175 2.36 -0.32 -7.48
C LEU A 175 1.02 -0.85 -8.00
N PHE A 176 1.09 -1.96 -8.73
CA PHE A 176 -0.08 -2.67 -9.22
C PHE A 176 -1.01 -3.14 -8.08
N THR A 177 -0.42 -3.67 -7.01
CA THR A 177 -1.20 -4.12 -5.86
C THR A 177 -1.83 -2.95 -5.12
N HIS A 178 -1.11 -1.84 -4.93
CA HIS A 178 -1.68 -0.60 -4.38
C HIS A 178 -2.93 -0.18 -5.15
N TRP A 179 -2.84 -0.15 -6.48
CA TRP A 179 -3.98 0.18 -7.33
C TRP A 179 -5.18 -0.74 -7.10
N LEU A 180 -4.96 -2.06 -7.07
CA LEU A 180 -6.02 -3.04 -6.77
C LEU A 180 -6.62 -2.93 -5.36
N LEU A 181 -5.95 -2.20 -4.46
CA LEU A 181 -6.42 -1.93 -3.11
C LEU A 181 -7.05 -0.55 -2.96
N ASN A 182 -7.36 0.15 -4.06
CA ASN A 182 -7.80 1.54 -4.07
C ASN A 182 -6.84 2.48 -3.32
N ARG A 183 -5.54 2.18 -3.38
CA ARG A 183 -4.47 3.05 -2.87
C ARG A 183 -3.86 3.78 -4.06
N ASP A 184 -3.43 5.02 -3.83
CA ASP A 184 -2.63 5.72 -4.82
C ASP A 184 -1.25 5.03 -4.93
N PRO A 185 -0.87 4.47 -6.09
CA PRO A 185 0.44 3.87 -6.27
C PRO A 185 1.57 4.92 -6.24
N SER A 186 1.29 6.17 -6.62
CA SER A 186 2.31 7.22 -6.71
C SER A 186 2.79 7.71 -5.34
N ASP A 187 1.97 7.57 -4.28
CA ASP A 187 2.31 7.97 -2.91
C ASP A 187 3.65 7.38 -2.44
N ILE A 188 3.93 6.12 -2.78
CA ILE A 188 5.18 5.45 -2.37
C ILE A 188 6.39 6.11 -3.03
N LEU A 189 6.25 6.52 -4.30
CA LEU A 189 7.30 7.21 -5.05
C LEU A 189 7.52 8.61 -4.49
N VAL A 190 6.45 9.36 -4.26
CA VAL A 190 6.50 10.70 -3.67
C VAL A 190 7.17 10.68 -2.30
N GLN A 191 6.79 9.74 -1.43
CA GLN A 191 7.42 9.56 -0.12
C GLN A 191 8.90 9.17 -0.24
N GLY A 192 9.24 8.29 -1.19
CA GLY A 192 10.63 7.92 -1.49
C GLY A 192 11.48 9.12 -1.89
N LEU A 193 10.95 9.98 -2.75
CA LEU A 193 11.62 11.22 -3.19
C LEU A 193 11.76 12.23 -2.06
N TYR A 194 10.75 12.40 -1.20
CA TYR A 194 10.87 13.23 0.00
C TYR A 194 11.99 12.75 0.92
N LYS A 195 12.12 11.44 1.12
CA LYS A 195 13.21 10.86 1.92
C LYS A 195 14.58 11.14 1.29
N ILE A 196 14.71 11.04 -0.03
CA ILE A 196 15.96 11.39 -0.73
C ILE A 196 16.30 12.86 -0.49
N ARG A 197 15.34 13.78 -0.59
CA ARG A 197 15.56 15.20 -0.28
C ARG A 197 16.04 15.41 1.15
N GLU A 198 15.39 14.77 2.12
CA GLU A 198 15.77 14.84 3.54
C GLU A 198 17.22 14.37 3.75
N GLU A 199 17.61 13.24 3.15
CA GLU A 199 18.97 12.69 3.22
C GLU A 199 20.03 13.61 2.63
N HIS A 200 19.65 14.51 1.70
CA HIS A 200 20.52 15.49 1.06
C HIS A 200 20.34 16.92 1.61
N GLY A 201 19.53 17.11 2.67
CA GLY A 201 19.32 18.39 3.33
C GLY A 201 18.50 19.42 2.52
N MET A 202 17.58 18.94 1.69
CA MET A 202 16.70 19.75 0.81
C MET A 202 15.28 19.91 1.34
#